data_AF-A0A968ANG9-F1
#
_entry.id   AF-A0A968ANG9-F1
#
_cell.length_a   1.000
_cell.length_b   1.000
_cell.length_c   1.000
_cell.angle_alpha   90.00
_cell.angle_beta   90.00
_cell.angle_gamma   90.00
#
_symmetry.space_group_name_H-M   'P 1'
#
loop_
_entity.id
_entity.type
_entity.pdbx_description
1 polymer ?
#
loop_
_entity_poly.entity_id
_entity_poly.type
_entity_poly.pdbx_seq_one_letter_code
_entity_poly.pdbx_strand_id
1 'polypeptide(L)'
;MTNLVVRNILIITFTILSAFTWDEISAQQGTQMPESDQCIICHQELEFLPEDFSENDVHLTAGLSCAGCHGGDPKEADLEIAMSEEAGFVGVPSKQEIPQFCGKCHSDISIMRQFQPRIPTDQVEQYYTSVHGIKLKEGDQKVADCASCHTAHSILPAKDSRSTVHPLNVPLTCKKCHSDPTYMKGYNIPTDQFKLFAESVHGKLLLEENETGAPACNDCHGNHGAMPPGISSISHVCGTCHVNNMQYFSKTKMAREFEELEIHACEACHGNHHVLDATDDMVGTGEKAVCTKCHETGEEGYQEAKKIHSQLEKIVAVYDSAKALQKKVQRIGMDDVDINYLLQESHQSLIQARTLVHTFDHRKVADKTKEGVEKSEEAIQLAKKEIKDYKVRRLGFGVATIFITILVIALFLKIRVMEK
;
A
#
# COMPACT_ATOMS: atom_id res chain seq x y z
N MET A 1 -7.55 48.49 47.60
CA MET A 1 -8.33 48.65 48.84
C MET A 1 -9.76 48.25 48.49
N THR A 2 -10.15 47.02 48.85
CA THR A 2 -11.21 46.72 49.85
C THR A 2 -12.63 47.02 49.32
N ASN A 3 -13.63 46.14 49.36
CA ASN A 3 -13.77 44.77 49.85
C ASN A 3 -15.23 44.36 49.52
N LEU A 4 -15.56 43.12 49.83
CA LEU A 4 -16.88 42.62 50.23
C LEU A 4 -17.81 41.95 49.18
N VAL A 5 -17.83 40.64 49.38
CA VAL A 5 -18.86 39.63 49.13
C VAL A 5 -20.22 40.06 49.70
N VAL A 6 -21.31 39.89 48.94
CA VAL A 6 -22.65 39.60 49.47
C VAL A 6 -23.32 38.54 48.58
N ARG A 7 -23.82 37.51 49.26
CA ARG A 7 -24.48 36.29 48.74
C ARG A 7 -26.00 36.51 48.70
N ASN A 8 -26.70 35.62 47.98
CA ASN A 8 -28.16 35.34 47.93
C ASN A 8 -28.89 36.05 46.76
N ILE A 9 -29.78 35.44 45.97
CA ILE A 9 -30.70 34.32 46.22
C ILE A 9 -31.41 33.91 44.89
N LEU A 10 -31.97 32.69 44.85
CA LEU A 10 -33.12 32.19 44.05
C LEU A 10 -32.89 31.51 42.66
N ILE A 11 -33.03 30.17 42.69
CA ILE A 11 -33.82 29.25 41.81
C ILE A 11 -33.36 29.10 40.36
N ILE A 12 -33.03 27.87 39.95
CA ILE A 12 -33.86 27.03 39.05
C ILE A 12 -33.25 25.61 39.03
N THR A 13 -34.13 24.66 39.30
CA THR A 13 -34.06 23.21 39.11
C THR A 13 -33.49 22.80 37.75
N PHE A 14 -32.53 21.87 37.71
CA PHE A 14 -32.52 20.81 36.68
C PHE A 14 -31.75 19.57 37.17
N THR A 15 -32.53 18.51 37.36
CA THR A 15 -32.13 17.11 37.44
C THR A 15 -31.34 16.68 36.21
N ILE A 16 -30.19 16.03 36.43
CA ILE A 16 -29.85 14.65 36.06
C ILE A 16 -28.37 14.47 36.43
N LEU A 17 -28.13 13.74 37.52
CA LEU A 17 -26.79 13.34 37.92
C LEU A 17 -26.26 12.34 36.89
N SER A 18 -25.12 12.69 36.31
CA SER A 18 -24.17 11.83 35.64
C SER A 18 -23.78 10.64 36.53
N ALA A 19 -24.22 9.44 36.17
CA ALA A 19 -23.59 8.19 36.57
C ALA A 19 -23.31 7.38 35.30
N PHE A 20 -22.33 7.83 34.51
CA PHE A 20 -21.63 6.96 33.59
C PHE A 20 -20.37 6.52 34.30
N THR A 21 -20.48 5.41 35.03
CA THR A 21 -19.32 4.63 35.41
C THR A 21 -18.68 4.13 34.12
N TRP A 22 -17.39 4.39 33.96
CA TRP A 22 -16.57 3.77 32.95
C TRP A 22 -16.33 2.32 33.40
N ASP A 23 -17.33 1.46 33.25
CA ASP A 23 -17.16 0.03 33.32
C ASP A 23 -16.98 -0.52 31.90
N GLU A 24 -15.86 -1.21 31.74
CA GLU A 24 -15.64 -2.30 30.81
C GLU A 24 -15.74 -1.94 29.32
N ILE A 25 -14.62 -1.43 28.77
CA ILE A 25 -14.19 -1.88 27.45
C ILE A 25 -13.98 -3.40 27.59
N SER A 26 -15.00 -4.18 27.23
CA SER A 26 -14.88 -5.61 27.07
C SER A 26 -13.84 -5.87 25.97
N ALA A 27 -12.61 -6.13 26.37
CA ALA A 27 -11.75 -7.01 25.61
C ALA A 27 -12.59 -8.27 25.33
N GLN A 28 -12.78 -8.62 24.06
CA GLN A 28 -13.32 -9.92 23.69
C GLN A 28 -12.49 -10.96 24.44
N GLN A 29 -13.08 -11.55 25.48
CA GLN A 29 -12.54 -12.73 26.12
C GLN A 29 -12.48 -13.78 25.02
N GLY A 30 -11.28 -14.10 24.56
CA GLY A 30 -11.05 -15.33 23.82
C GLY A 30 -11.61 -16.46 24.67
N THR A 31 -12.51 -17.24 24.08
CA THR A 31 -12.99 -18.48 24.68
C THR A 31 -11.78 -19.34 25.01
N GLN A 32 -11.48 -19.47 26.30
CA GLN A 32 -10.41 -20.31 26.80
C GLN A 32 -10.69 -21.74 26.35
N MET A 33 -9.68 -22.43 25.81
CA MET A 33 -9.82 -23.83 25.37
C MET A 33 -10.43 -24.67 26.49
N PRO A 34 -11.25 -25.69 26.18
CA PRO A 34 -11.73 -26.58 27.23
C PRO A 34 -10.51 -27.21 27.91
N GLU A 35 -10.36 -27.01 29.22
CA GLU A 35 -9.31 -27.66 30.04
C GLU A 35 -9.38 -29.21 30.00
N SER A 36 -10.30 -29.78 29.22
CA SER A 36 -10.68 -31.19 29.17
C SER A 36 -10.48 -31.88 27.81
N ASP A 37 -9.89 -31.23 26.80
CA ASP A 37 -9.73 -31.86 25.48
C ASP A 37 -8.63 -32.95 25.52
N GLN A 38 -9.07 -34.21 25.50
CA GLN A 38 -8.21 -35.39 25.58
C GLN A 38 -7.30 -35.53 24.36
N CYS A 39 -7.69 -34.99 23.19
CA CYS A 39 -6.84 -35.02 22.00
C CYS A 39 -5.57 -34.22 22.24
N ILE A 40 -5.69 -33.00 22.80
CA ILE A 40 -4.53 -32.14 23.08
C ILE A 40 -3.67 -32.75 24.19
N ILE A 41 -4.28 -33.19 25.28
CA ILE A 41 -3.55 -33.74 26.45
C ILE A 41 -2.72 -34.95 26.02
N CYS A 42 -3.35 -35.93 25.37
CA CYS A 42 -2.68 -37.15 24.94
C CYS A 42 -1.62 -36.87 23.87
N HIS A 43 -1.90 -36.05 22.86
CA HIS A 43 -0.91 -35.71 21.82
C HIS A 43 0.24 -34.87 22.37
N GLN A 44 0.02 -34.06 23.41
CA GLN A 44 1.09 -33.29 24.05
C GLN A 44 2.01 -34.19 24.86
N GLU A 45 1.46 -35.10 25.67
CA GLU A 45 2.23 -36.03 26.49
C GLU A 45 3.03 -37.04 25.66
N LEU A 46 2.47 -37.47 24.52
CA LEU A 46 3.11 -38.41 23.61
C LEU A 46 3.99 -37.73 22.55
N GLU A 47 4.18 -36.41 22.64
CA GLU A 47 4.96 -35.62 21.67
C GLU A 47 4.49 -35.80 20.21
N PHE A 48 3.19 -35.99 20.01
CA PHE A 48 2.52 -36.09 18.70
C PHE A 48 1.83 -34.79 18.27
N LEU A 49 1.99 -33.70 19.01
CA LEU A 49 1.56 -32.40 18.54
C LEU A 49 2.40 -31.98 17.31
N PRO A 50 1.76 -31.39 16.28
CA PRO A 50 2.47 -30.83 15.14
C PRO A 50 3.53 -29.81 15.59
N GLU A 51 4.70 -29.82 14.96
CA GLU A 51 5.79 -28.88 15.27
C GLU A 51 5.38 -27.41 15.13
N ASP A 52 4.41 -27.13 14.26
CA ASP A 52 3.87 -25.80 14.00
C ASP A 52 2.75 -25.39 14.96
N PHE A 53 2.34 -26.22 15.93
CA PHE A 53 1.21 -25.96 16.84
C PHE A 53 1.39 -24.72 17.74
N SER A 54 0.31 -23.94 17.89
CA SER A 54 0.23 -22.70 18.64
C SER A 54 -1.21 -22.51 19.11
N GLU A 55 -1.37 -22.12 20.37
CA GLU A 55 -2.68 -21.83 20.97
C GLU A 55 -3.37 -20.61 20.32
N ASN A 56 -2.65 -19.81 19.54
CA ASN A 56 -3.18 -18.61 18.88
C ASN A 56 -3.93 -18.90 17.56
N ASP A 57 -4.15 -20.17 17.24
CA ASP A 57 -4.91 -20.59 16.06
C ASP A 57 -6.33 -19.96 16.06
N VAL A 58 -6.75 -19.47 14.89
CA VAL A 58 -8.04 -18.77 14.73
C VAL A 58 -9.24 -19.70 14.94
N HIS A 59 -9.09 -21.01 14.67
CA HIS A 59 -10.11 -22.02 14.91
C HIS A 59 -10.16 -22.41 16.39
N LEU A 60 -9.00 -22.63 17.03
CA LEU A 60 -8.94 -22.90 18.48
C LEU A 60 -9.55 -21.75 19.29
N THR A 61 -9.17 -20.52 18.97
CA THR A 61 -9.72 -19.31 19.64
C THR A 61 -11.22 -19.13 19.40
N ALA A 62 -11.74 -19.63 18.28
CA ALA A 62 -13.17 -19.69 17.97
C ALA A 62 -13.91 -20.88 18.61
N GLY A 63 -13.19 -21.73 19.37
CA GLY A 63 -13.75 -22.88 20.09
C GLY A 63 -13.82 -24.18 19.28
N LEU A 64 -13.19 -24.25 18.11
CA LEU A 64 -13.03 -25.51 17.37
C LEU A 64 -11.78 -26.21 17.88
N SER A 65 -11.93 -27.37 18.51
CA SER A 65 -10.80 -28.18 18.93
C SER A 65 -10.25 -29.06 17.79
N CYS A 66 -9.26 -29.90 18.08
CA CYS A 66 -8.68 -30.87 17.13
C CYS A 66 -9.77 -31.72 16.46
N ALA A 67 -10.76 -32.17 17.25
CA ALA A 67 -11.88 -32.95 16.77
C ALA A 67 -12.85 -32.16 15.87
N GLY A 68 -12.87 -30.84 16.00
CA GLY A 68 -13.62 -29.96 15.09
C GLY A 68 -13.12 -30.03 13.64
N CYS A 69 -11.84 -30.35 13.43
CA CYS A 69 -11.25 -30.54 12.10
C CYS A 69 -11.12 -32.02 11.74
N HIS A 70 -10.52 -32.81 12.63
CA HIS A 70 -10.17 -34.22 12.37
C HIS A 70 -11.25 -35.22 12.77
N GLY A 71 -12.35 -34.79 13.40
CA GLY A 71 -13.34 -35.68 14.00
C GLY A 71 -12.83 -36.38 15.25
N GLY A 72 -13.54 -37.41 15.71
CA GLY A 72 -13.22 -38.11 16.95
C GLY A 72 -13.94 -37.53 18.18
N ASP A 73 -13.76 -38.17 19.33
CA ASP A 73 -14.34 -37.72 20.60
C ASP A 73 -13.27 -37.08 21.50
N PRO A 74 -13.25 -35.74 21.65
CA PRO A 74 -12.28 -35.04 22.48
C PRO A 74 -12.49 -35.24 23.99
N LYS A 75 -13.51 -35.99 24.42
CA LYS A 75 -13.77 -36.29 25.83
C LYS A 75 -13.29 -37.68 26.24
N GLU A 76 -12.99 -38.54 25.28
CA GLU A 76 -12.55 -39.91 25.52
C GLU A 76 -11.02 -40.01 25.53
N ALA A 77 -10.47 -40.68 26.54
CA ALA A 77 -9.03 -40.87 26.68
C ALA A 77 -8.54 -42.17 26.01
N ASP A 78 -9.46 -43.10 25.73
CA ASP A 78 -9.13 -44.34 25.02
C ASP A 78 -8.97 -44.06 23.53
N LEU A 79 -7.78 -44.34 22.99
CA LEU A 79 -7.42 -44.08 21.59
C LEU A 79 -8.34 -44.79 20.60
N GLU A 80 -8.74 -46.04 20.88
CA GLU A 80 -9.59 -46.81 19.96
C GLU A 80 -11.00 -46.24 19.89
N ILE A 81 -11.47 -45.62 20.96
CA ILE A 81 -12.79 -44.97 21.02
C ILE A 81 -12.71 -43.55 20.44
N ALA A 82 -11.74 -42.76 20.92
CA ALA A 82 -11.58 -41.35 20.56
C ALA A 82 -11.27 -41.16 19.07
N MET A 83 -10.49 -42.05 18.46
CA MET A 83 -10.09 -42.00 17.05
C MET A 83 -10.82 -43.03 16.17
N SER A 84 -11.99 -43.50 16.61
CA SER A 84 -12.80 -44.47 15.86
C SER A 84 -13.45 -43.86 14.62
N GLU A 85 -13.75 -44.71 13.63
CA GLU A 85 -14.58 -44.33 12.49
C GLU A 85 -16.00 -43.93 12.95
N GLU A 86 -16.52 -44.59 14.00
CA GLU A 86 -17.81 -44.29 14.60
C GLU A 86 -17.87 -42.89 15.22
N ALA A 87 -16.76 -42.41 15.79
CA ALA A 87 -16.60 -41.03 16.25
C ALA A 87 -16.33 -40.04 15.10
N GLY A 88 -16.35 -40.50 13.85
CA GLY A 88 -16.15 -39.68 12.66
C GLY A 88 -14.72 -39.19 12.49
N PHE A 89 -13.74 -39.87 13.10
CA PHE A 89 -12.34 -39.51 12.95
C PHE A 89 -11.86 -39.75 11.51
N VAL A 90 -11.23 -38.74 10.91
CA VAL A 90 -10.78 -38.76 9.51
C VAL A 90 -9.26 -38.74 9.35
N GLY A 91 -8.52 -38.59 10.45
CA GLY A 91 -7.05 -38.53 10.42
C GLY A 91 -6.49 -37.35 9.63
N VAL A 92 -5.27 -37.50 9.13
CA VAL A 92 -4.58 -36.48 8.34
C VAL A 92 -5.02 -36.59 6.87
N PRO A 93 -5.69 -35.57 6.32
CA PRO A 93 -6.15 -35.63 4.93
C PRO A 93 -4.97 -35.67 3.96
N SER A 94 -5.13 -36.37 2.83
CA SER A 94 -4.18 -36.27 1.72
C SER A 94 -4.24 -34.88 1.09
N LYS A 95 -3.21 -34.54 0.32
CA LYS A 95 -3.07 -33.21 -0.27
C LYS A 95 -4.25 -32.80 -1.15
N GLN A 96 -4.79 -33.73 -1.94
CA GLN A 96 -5.96 -33.49 -2.79
C GLN A 96 -7.25 -33.31 -1.99
N GLU A 97 -7.30 -33.84 -0.77
CA GLU A 97 -8.47 -33.72 0.10
C GLU A 97 -8.47 -32.40 0.87
N ILE A 98 -7.32 -31.76 1.08
CA ILE A 98 -7.19 -30.50 1.85
C ILE A 98 -8.19 -29.43 1.41
N PRO A 99 -8.37 -29.10 0.11
CA PRO A 99 -9.34 -28.06 -0.27
C PRO A 99 -10.78 -28.39 0.16
N GLN A 100 -11.19 -29.65 0.04
CA GLN A 100 -12.53 -30.07 0.48
C GLN A 100 -12.61 -30.19 2.00
N PHE A 101 -11.51 -30.57 2.66
CA PHE A 101 -11.41 -30.64 4.11
C PHE A 101 -11.67 -29.27 4.74
N CYS A 102 -10.98 -28.22 4.27
CA CYS A 102 -11.27 -26.84 4.67
C CYS A 102 -12.66 -26.39 4.20
N GLY A 103 -13.07 -26.81 3.00
CA GLY A 103 -14.34 -26.50 2.37
C GLY A 103 -15.58 -26.96 3.13
N LYS A 104 -15.48 -28.01 3.97
CA LYS A 104 -16.58 -28.46 4.85
C LYS A 104 -17.21 -27.31 5.63
N CYS A 105 -16.40 -26.33 6.05
CA CYS A 105 -16.86 -25.12 6.70
C CYS A 105 -16.69 -23.88 5.81
N HIS A 106 -15.49 -23.69 5.22
CA HIS A 106 -15.18 -22.48 4.43
C HIS A 106 -15.83 -22.44 3.05
N SER A 107 -16.68 -23.41 2.71
CA SER A 107 -17.58 -23.37 1.56
C SER A 107 -19.06 -23.42 1.94
N ASP A 108 -19.38 -23.26 3.23
CA ASP A 108 -20.75 -23.25 3.74
C ASP A 108 -21.06 -21.91 4.45
N ILE A 109 -21.92 -21.12 3.82
CA ILE A 109 -22.36 -19.83 4.37
C ILE A 109 -23.14 -19.95 5.68
N SER A 110 -23.85 -21.06 5.90
CA SER A 110 -24.62 -21.30 7.11
C SER A 110 -23.72 -21.56 8.31
N ILE A 111 -22.55 -22.17 8.09
CA ILE A 111 -21.52 -22.38 9.10
C ILE A 111 -20.74 -21.08 9.33
N MET A 112 -20.16 -20.50 8.27
CA MET A 112 -19.26 -19.35 8.43
C MET A 112 -19.95 -18.10 8.99
N ARG A 113 -21.26 -17.92 8.78
CA ARG A 113 -22.01 -16.81 9.38
C ARG A 113 -22.10 -16.87 10.90
N GLN A 114 -21.96 -18.05 11.50
CA GLN A 114 -21.97 -18.20 12.96
C GLN A 114 -20.69 -17.64 13.59
N PHE A 115 -19.57 -17.68 12.85
CA PHE A 115 -18.27 -17.18 13.30
C PHE A 115 -18.00 -15.76 12.82
N GLN A 116 -18.10 -15.52 11.51
CA GLN A 116 -17.85 -14.22 10.91
C GLN A 116 -18.74 -14.01 9.66
N PRO A 117 -19.83 -13.22 9.76
CA PRO A 117 -20.82 -13.03 8.71
C PRO A 117 -20.32 -12.51 7.34
N ARG A 118 -19.07 -12.03 7.26
CA ARG A 118 -18.49 -11.41 6.06
C ARG A 118 -17.37 -12.24 5.42
N ILE A 119 -17.09 -13.45 5.90
CA ILE A 119 -16.12 -14.33 5.23
C ILE A 119 -16.75 -14.87 3.93
N PRO A 120 -16.10 -14.70 2.77
CA PRO A 120 -16.53 -15.35 1.53
C PRO A 120 -16.43 -16.87 1.64
N THR A 121 -17.40 -17.59 1.07
CA THR A 121 -17.49 -19.06 1.12
C THR A 121 -17.40 -19.72 -0.25
N ASP A 122 -16.84 -19.01 -1.23
CA ASP A 122 -16.59 -19.48 -2.58
C ASP A 122 -15.10 -19.80 -2.81
N GLN A 123 -14.28 -19.80 -1.75
CA GLN A 123 -12.83 -19.89 -1.87
C GLN A 123 -12.34 -21.22 -2.45
N VAL A 124 -13.03 -22.33 -2.18
CA VAL A 124 -12.68 -23.64 -2.77
C VAL A 124 -13.02 -23.67 -4.26
N GLU A 125 -14.15 -23.07 -4.64
CA GLU A 125 -14.52 -22.93 -6.05
C GLU A 125 -13.49 -22.08 -6.79
N GLN A 126 -13.14 -20.92 -6.22
CA GLN A 126 -12.09 -20.05 -6.75
C GLN A 126 -10.75 -20.78 -6.83
N TYR A 127 -10.34 -21.51 -5.80
CA TYR A 127 -9.09 -22.30 -5.78
C TYR A 127 -8.97 -23.23 -6.98
N TYR A 128 -10.05 -23.91 -7.35
CA TYR A 128 -10.04 -24.81 -8.51
C TYR A 128 -10.03 -24.09 -9.87
N THR A 129 -10.19 -22.77 -9.90
CA THR A 129 -9.91 -21.97 -11.12
C THR A 129 -8.42 -21.66 -11.28
N SER A 130 -7.65 -21.66 -10.17
CA SER A 130 -6.22 -21.38 -10.20
C SER A 130 -5.41 -22.52 -10.83
N VAL A 131 -4.22 -22.20 -11.34
CA VAL A 131 -3.29 -23.22 -11.89
C VAL A 131 -2.90 -24.24 -10.82
N HIS A 132 -2.75 -23.81 -9.56
CA HIS A 132 -2.50 -24.73 -8.44
C HIS A 132 -3.65 -25.72 -8.26
N GLY A 133 -4.90 -25.25 -8.21
CA GLY A 133 -6.06 -26.12 -8.03
C GLY A 133 -6.33 -27.03 -9.23
N ILE A 134 -6.10 -26.56 -10.46
CA ILE A 134 -6.21 -27.38 -11.68
C ILE A 134 -5.20 -28.53 -11.63
N LYS A 135 -3.92 -28.24 -11.36
CA LYS A 135 -2.86 -29.24 -11.26
C LYS A 135 -3.05 -30.21 -10.09
N LEU A 136 -3.58 -29.73 -8.97
CA LEU A 136 -3.90 -30.59 -7.82
C LEU A 136 -4.98 -31.62 -8.19
N LYS A 137 -6.00 -31.21 -8.94
CA LYS A 137 -7.03 -32.12 -9.49
C LYS A 137 -6.46 -33.15 -10.47
N GLU A 138 -5.41 -32.77 -11.22
CA GLU A 138 -4.65 -33.70 -12.09
C GLU A 138 -3.74 -34.66 -11.30
N GLY A 139 -3.66 -34.52 -9.97
CA GLY A 139 -2.89 -35.38 -9.08
C GLY A 139 -1.49 -34.86 -8.74
N ASP A 140 -1.13 -33.65 -9.17
CA ASP A 140 0.17 -33.06 -8.85
C ASP A 140 0.29 -32.74 -7.36
N GLN A 141 1.20 -33.43 -6.66
CA GLN A 141 1.43 -33.26 -5.22
C GLN A 141 2.33 -32.07 -4.86
N LYS A 142 2.98 -31.47 -5.85
CA LYS A 142 3.95 -30.39 -5.64
C LYS A 142 3.33 -29.00 -5.79
N VAL A 143 2.08 -28.87 -6.21
CA VAL A 143 1.41 -27.56 -6.25
C VAL A 143 0.92 -27.14 -4.86
N ALA A 144 0.68 -25.83 -4.67
CA ALA A 144 0.18 -25.31 -3.41
C ALA A 144 -1.29 -25.68 -3.19
N ASP A 145 -1.65 -26.02 -1.95
CA ASP A 145 -3.02 -26.18 -1.44
C ASP A 145 -3.32 -25.10 -0.39
N CYS A 146 -4.45 -25.22 0.33
CA CYS A 146 -4.84 -24.29 1.38
C CYS A 146 -3.77 -24.18 2.49
N ALA A 147 -3.25 -25.30 2.95
CA ALA A 147 -2.27 -25.37 4.05
C ALA A 147 -0.89 -24.85 3.62
N SER A 148 -0.57 -24.88 2.33
CA SER A 148 0.68 -24.34 1.79
C SER A 148 0.78 -22.82 2.01
N CYS A 149 -0.35 -22.12 2.02
CA CYS A 149 -0.43 -20.68 2.27
C CYS A 149 -0.82 -20.36 3.71
N HIS A 150 -1.77 -21.08 4.30
CA HIS A 150 -2.35 -20.77 5.62
C HIS A 150 -1.73 -21.53 6.80
N THR A 151 -0.77 -22.44 6.55
CA THR A 151 -0.32 -23.53 7.44
C THR A 151 -1.40 -24.58 7.67
N ALA A 152 -0.99 -25.79 8.07
CA ALA A 152 -1.92 -26.88 8.37
C ALA A 152 -2.48 -26.76 9.80
N HIS A 153 -1.62 -26.33 10.73
CA HIS A 153 -1.98 -25.99 12.10
C HIS A 153 -1.48 -24.58 12.41
N SER A 154 -2.04 -23.94 13.44
CA SER A 154 -1.70 -22.56 13.82
C SER A 154 -2.07 -21.54 12.75
N ILE A 155 -3.26 -21.71 12.20
CA ILE A 155 -3.81 -20.84 11.17
C ILE A 155 -4.11 -19.49 11.81
N LEU A 156 -3.37 -18.47 11.40
CA LEU A 156 -3.52 -17.11 11.92
C LEU A 156 -4.36 -16.25 10.97
N PRO A 157 -5.14 -15.28 11.50
CA PRO A 157 -5.89 -14.36 10.66
C PRO A 157 -4.94 -13.51 9.80
N ALA A 158 -5.34 -13.17 8.58
CA ALA A 158 -4.50 -12.44 7.62
C ALA A 158 -4.04 -11.03 8.10
N LYS A 159 -4.67 -10.49 9.16
CA LYS A 159 -4.27 -9.24 9.81
C LYS A 159 -3.17 -9.41 10.87
N ASP A 160 -2.89 -10.64 11.29
CA ASP A 160 -1.80 -10.91 12.22
C ASP A 160 -0.47 -10.90 11.45
N SER A 161 0.47 -10.06 11.90
CA SER A 161 1.80 -9.93 11.31
C SER A 161 2.62 -11.23 11.26
N ARG A 162 2.26 -12.23 12.06
CA ARG A 162 2.88 -13.56 12.07
C ARG A 162 2.27 -14.50 11.02
N SER A 163 1.09 -14.18 10.49
CA SER A 163 0.40 -15.00 9.50
C SER A 163 1.18 -15.06 8.19
N THR A 164 1.33 -16.24 7.62
CA THR A 164 1.96 -16.45 6.32
C THR A 164 1.20 -15.79 5.17
N VAL A 165 -0.09 -15.48 5.37
CA VAL A 165 -0.93 -14.73 4.41
C VAL A 165 -1.08 -13.25 4.76
N HIS A 166 -0.32 -12.74 5.75
CA HIS A 166 -0.24 -11.30 5.99
C HIS A 166 0.41 -10.60 4.77
N PRO A 167 -0.04 -9.40 4.35
CA PRO A 167 0.48 -8.75 3.14
C PRO A 167 2.02 -8.65 3.08
N LEU A 168 2.67 -8.34 4.20
CA LEU A 168 4.14 -8.28 4.31
C LEU A 168 4.83 -9.65 4.14
N ASN A 169 4.12 -10.75 4.43
CA ASN A 169 4.65 -12.11 4.39
C ASN A 169 4.29 -12.85 3.09
N VAL A 170 3.26 -12.42 2.36
CA VAL A 170 2.85 -13.11 1.12
C VAL A 170 4.00 -13.29 0.12
N PRO A 171 4.84 -12.28 -0.17
CA PRO A 171 5.99 -12.49 -1.06
C PRO A 171 6.95 -13.58 -0.56
N LEU A 172 7.14 -13.68 0.76
CA LEU A 172 7.95 -14.73 1.39
C LEU A 172 7.29 -16.10 1.34
N THR A 173 5.95 -16.16 1.40
CA THR A 173 5.18 -17.40 1.23
C THR A 173 5.31 -17.92 -0.19
N CYS A 174 5.15 -17.07 -1.21
CA CYS A 174 5.28 -17.46 -2.61
C CYS A 174 6.71 -17.92 -2.94
N LYS A 175 7.73 -17.21 -2.44
CA LYS A 175 9.14 -17.52 -2.78
C LYS A 175 9.61 -18.88 -2.26
N LYS A 176 8.95 -19.48 -1.26
CA LYS A 176 9.28 -20.81 -0.74
C LYS A 176 9.39 -21.85 -1.86
N CYS A 177 8.49 -21.76 -2.86
CA CYS A 177 8.50 -22.60 -4.05
C CYS A 177 8.99 -21.82 -5.27
N HIS A 178 8.45 -20.62 -5.52
CA HIS A 178 8.71 -19.87 -6.76
C HIS A 178 10.12 -19.27 -6.88
N SER A 179 10.96 -19.38 -5.85
CA SER A 179 12.38 -19.02 -5.92
C SER A 179 13.33 -20.19 -5.75
N ASP A 180 12.81 -21.44 -5.79
CA ASP A 180 13.62 -22.66 -5.78
C ASP A 180 13.67 -23.29 -7.19
N PRO A 181 14.81 -23.18 -7.90
CA PRO A 181 14.99 -23.80 -9.21
C PRO A 181 14.83 -25.32 -9.21
N THR A 182 15.16 -25.98 -8.10
CA THR A 182 15.04 -27.44 -7.96
C THR A 182 13.57 -27.83 -7.86
N TYR A 183 12.80 -27.11 -7.05
CA TYR A 183 11.36 -27.32 -6.91
C TYR A 183 10.62 -27.03 -8.21
N MET A 184 10.96 -25.93 -8.89
CA MET A 184 10.25 -25.45 -10.07
C MET A 184 10.67 -26.09 -11.40
N LYS A 185 11.72 -26.93 -11.41
CA LYS A 185 12.29 -27.56 -12.62
C LYS A 185 11.25 -28.25 -13.52
N GLY A 186 10.20 -28.81 -12.94
CA GLY A 186 9.14 -29.53 -13.67
C GLY A 186 8.07 -28.63 -14.31
N TYR A 187 8.01 -27.35 -13.96
CA TYR A 187 6.92 -26.44 -14.32
C TYR A 187 7.28 -25.42 -15.42
N ASN A 188 8.56 -25.33 -15.79
CA ASN A 188 9.06 -24.43 -16.83
C ASN A 188 8.62 -22.96 -16.64
N ILE A 189 8.59 -22.50 -15.38
CA ILE A 189 8.42 -21.08 -15.06
C ILE A 189 9.74 -20.51 -14.52
N PRO A 190 10.02 -19.21 -14.73
CA PRO A 190 11.23 -18.60 -14.19
C PRO A 190 11.19 -18.64 -12.64
N THR A 191 12.31 -18.41 -11.95
CA THR A 191 12.37 -18.43 -10.46
C THR A 191 12.94 -17.15 -9.83
N ASP A 192 13.01 -16.08 -10.59
CA ASP A 192 13.55 -14.78 -10.20
C ASP A 192 12.46 -13.75 -9.82
N GLN A 193 11.17 -14.12 -9.85
CA GLN A 193 10.06 -13.17 -9.66
C GLN A 193 10.11 -12.49 -8.30
N PHE A 194 10.43 -13.21 -7.22
CA PHE A 194 10.58 -12.59 -5.89
C PHE A 194 11.70 -11.54 -5.89
N LYS A 195 12.82 -11.82 -6.56
CA LYS A 195 13.95 -10.87 -6.66
C LYS A 195 13.52 -9.63 -7.43
N LEU A 196 12.92 -9.82 -8.61
CA LEU A 196 12.42 -8.72 -9.44
C LEU A 196 11.36 -7.89 -8.72
N PHE A 197 10.44 -8.55 -8.02
CA PHE A 197 9.42 -7.90 -7.20
C PHE A 197 10.05 -7.09 -6.07
N ALA A 198 11.01 -7.65 -5.33
CA ALA A 198 11.69 -6.93 -4.25
C ALA A 198 12.44 -5.68 -4.77
N GLU A 199 12.95 -5.70 -6.00
CA GLU A 199 13.58 -4.55 -6.65
C GLU A 199 12.58 -3.51 -7.20
N SER A 200 11.32 -3.92 -7.40
CA SER A 200 10.23 -3.08 -7.91
C SER A 200 9.78 -2.01 -6.90
N VAL A 201 9.08 -0.98 -7.38
CA VAL A 201 8.51 0.08 -6.52
C VAL A 201 7.49 -0.51 -5.53
N HIS A 202 6.67 -1.46 -5.97
CA HIS A 202 5.69 -2.11 -5.08
C HIS A 202 6.38 -2.94 -4.00
N GLY A 203 7.42 -3.70 -4.37
CA GLY A 203 8.18 -4.50 -3.41
C GLY A 203 8.99 -3.66 -2.43
N LYS A 204 9.58 -2.54 -2.85
CA LYS A 204 10.27 -1.61 -1.93
C LYS A 204 9.31 -1.03 -0.90
N LEU A 205 8.17 -0.50 -1.35
CA LEU A 205 7.15 0.04 -0.44
C LEU A 205 6.65 -1.05 0.52
N LEU A 206 6.36 -2.25 0.02
CA LEU A 206 5.82 -3.33 0.85
C LEU A 206 6.86 -3.92 1.81
N LEU A 207 8.05 -4.25 1.33
CA LEU A 207 9.05 -5.03 2.07
C LEU A 207 10.05 -4.17 2.86
N GLU A 208 10.36 -2.96 2.39
CA GLU A 208 11.32 -2.06 3.05
C GLU A 208 10.61 -1.01 3.91
N GLU A 209 9.51 -0.44 3.42
CA GLU A 209 8.77 0.62 4.13
C GLU A 209 7.59 0.10 4.97
N ASN A 210 7.24 -1.19 4.85
CA ASN A 210 6.08 -1.83 5.48
C ASN A 210 4.72 -1.18 5.12
N GLU A 211 4.64 -0.58 3.94
CA GLU A 211 3.42 0.05 3.44
C GLU A 211 2.47 -1.01 2.88
N THR A 212 1.57 -1.54 3.72
CA THR A 212 0.61 -2.58 3.33
C THR A 212 -0.44 -2.13 2.29
N GLY A 213 -0.43 -0.85 1.91
CA GLY A 213 -1.20 -0.35 0.76
C GLY A 213 -0.55 -0.65 -0.59
N ALA A 214 0.74 -1.01 -0.62
CA ALA A 214 1.40 -1.51 -1.81
C ALA A 214 0.97 -2.96 -2.10
N PRO A 215 0.78 -3.34 -3.38
CA PRO A 215 0.31 -4.68 -3.73
C PRO A 215 1.40 -5.74 -3.49
N ALA A 216 0.99 -6.87 -2.92
CA ALA A 216 1.75 -8.10 -2.82
C ALA A 216 1.46 -9.02 -4.04
N CYS A 217 2.07 -10.21 -4.06
CA CYS A 217 1.95 -11.14 -5.20
C CYS A 217 0.49 -11.55 -5.50
N ASN A 218 -0.30 -11.81 -4.46
CA ASN A 218 -1.70 -12.19 -4.51
C ASN A 218 -2.64 -11.06 -4.97
N ASP A 219 -2.23 -9.79 -4.85
CA ASP A 219 -3.05 -8.67 -5.34
C ASP A 219 -3.09 -8.64 -6.88
N CYS A 220 -2.06 -9.17 -7.55
CA CYS A 220 -2.02 -9.37 -8.99
C CYS A 220 -2.46 -10.77 -9.44
N HIS A 221 -2.03 -11.81 -8.74
CA HIS A 221 -2.26 -13.21 -9.13
C HIS A 221 -3.52 -13.84 -8.51
N GLY A 222 -4.24 -13.11 -7.66
CA GLY A 222 -5.39 -13.62 -6.92
C GLY A 222 -5.02 -14.22 -5.56
N ASN A 223 -6.00 -14.22 -4.64
CA ASN A 223 -5.84 -14.80 -3.29
C ASN A 223 -6.13 -16.29 -3.28
N HIS A 224 -7.33 -16.67 -3.74
CA HIS A 224 -7.73 -18.06 -3.90
C HIS A 224 -7.97 -18.41 -5.37
N GLY A 225 -8.31 -17.46 -6.24
CA GLY A 225 -8.56 -17.71 -7.67
C GLY A 225 -7.33 -17.63 -8.58
N ALA A 226 -7.55 -17.87 -9.88
CA ALA A 226 -6.55 -17.57 -10.91
C ALA A 226 -6.23 -16.08 -11.05
N MET A 227 -7.15 -15.21 -10.63
CA MET A 227 -7.03 -13.76 -10.64
C MET A 227 -8.00 -13.11 -9.64
N PRO A 228 -7.81 -11.84 -9.26
CA PRO A 228 -8.76 -11.14 -8.39
C PRO A 228 -10.16 -11.03 -9.03
N PRO A 229 -11.24 -10.96 -8.23
CA PRO A 229 -12.60 -10.91 -8.74
C PRO A 229 -12.86 -9.72 -9.67
N GLY A 230 -13.57 -9.95 -10.78
CA GLY A 230 -14.04 -8.89 -11.70
C GLY A 230 -13.01 -8.43 -12.73
N ILE A 231 -11.92 -9.16 -12.91
CA ILE A 231 -10.84 -8.84 -13.85
C ILE A 231 -10.78 -9.90 -14.95
N SER A 232 -10.58 -9.50 -16.21
CA SER A 232 -10.53 -10.42 -17.37
C SER A 232 -9.13 -10.97 -17.68
N SER A 233 -8.07 -10.25 -17.30
CA SER A 233 -6.68 -10.71 -17.39
C SER A 233 -5.81 -10.05 -16.32
N ILE A 234 -4.69 -10.67 -15.95
CA ILE A 234 -3.74 -10.15 -14.96
C ILE A 234 -3.29 -8.71 -15.31
N SER A 235 -3.17 -8.38 -16.59
CA SER A 235 -2.76 -7.04 -17.05
C SER A 235 -3.78 -5.95 -16.75
N HIS A 236 -5.07 -6.31 -16.58
CA HIS A 236 -6.11 -5.37 -16.15
C HIS A 236 -6.06 -5.07 -14.65
N VAL A 237 -5.29 -5.84 -13.86
CA VAL A 237 -5.19 -5.63 -12.41
C VAL A 237 -4.59 -4.28 -12.06
N CYS A 238 -3.65 -3.79 -12.87
CA CYS A 238 -3.05 -2.48 -12.68
C CYS A 238 -4.11 -1.36 -12.60
N GLY A 239 -5.19 -1.49 -13.37
CA GLY A 239 -6.27 -0.51 -13.47
C GLY A 239 -7.18 -0.43 -12.25
N THR A 240 -7.11 -1.40 -11.32
CA THR A 240 -7.90 -1.36 -10.08
C THR A 240 -7.40 -0.28 -9.12
N CYS A 241 -6.08 -0.05 -9.09
CA CYS A 241 -5.45 1.01 -8.32
C CYS A 241 -5.09 2.22 -9.20
N HIS A 242 -4.56 2.01 -10.41
CA HIS A 242 -4.18 3.08 -11.35
C HIS A 242 -5.33 3.47 -12.28
N VAL A 243 -6.49 3.78 -11.68
CA VAL A 243 -7.76 4.00 -12.39
C VAL A 243 -7.66 5.07 -13.47
N ASN A 244 -7.04 6.21 -13.18
CA ASN A 244 -6.91 7.30 -14.15
C ASN A 244 -6.04 6.90 -15.35
N ASN A 245 -4.92 6.20 -15.11
CA ASN A 245 -4.04 5.73 -16.17
C ASN A 245 -4.78 4.76 -17.09
N MET A 246 -5.50 3.79 -16.51
CA MET A 246 -6.31 2.83 -17.26
C MET A 246 -7.45 3.52 -18.03
N GLN A 247 -8.13 4.48 -17.41
CA GLN A 247 -9.23 5.22 -18.03
C GLN A 247 -8.76 6.07 -19.22
N TYR A 248 -7.55 6.63 -19.16
CA TYR A 248 -6.97 7.36 -20.29
C TYR A 248 -6.48 6.41 -21.37
N PHE A 249 -5.74 5.37 -21.00
CA PHE A 249 -5.15 4.42 -21.95
C PHE A 249 -6.24 3.68 -22.74
N SER A 250 -7.27 3.14 -22.08
CA SER A 250 -8.36 2.38 -22.71
C SER A 250 -9.13 3.13 -23.80
N LYS A 251 -9.04 4.46 -23.85
CA LYS A 251 -9.68 5.30 -24.87
C LYS A 251 -8.79 5.53 -26.10
N THR A 252 -7.53 5.11 -26.06
CA THR A 252 -6.56 5.33 -27.13
C THR A 252 -6.73 4.32 -28.26
N LYS A 253 -6.19 4.64 -29.45
CA LYS A 253 -6.08 3.68 -30.55
C LYS A 253 -5.18 2.50 -30.14
N MET A 254 -4.06 2.78 -29.48
CA MET A 254 -3.09 1.79 -29.00
C MET A 254 -3.75 0.68 -28.16
N ALA A 255 -4.65 1.06 -27.24
CA ALA A 255 -5.32 0.08 -26.39
C ALA A 255 -6.15 -0.94 -27.19
N ARG A 256 -6.85 -0.50 -28.25
CA ARG A 256 -7.63 -1.39 -29.11
C ARG A 256 -6.74 -2.35 -29.89
N GLU A 257 -5.66 -1.83 -30.48
CA GLU A 257 -4.69 -2.64 -31.23
C GLU A 257 -4.02 -3.68 -30.32
N PHE A 258 -3.71 -3.31 -29.09
CA PHE A 258 -3.12 -4.22 -28.11
C PHE A 258 -4.10 -5.32 -27.67
N GLU A 259 -5.37 -4.98 -27.52
CA GLU A 259 -6.42 -5.96 -27.24
C GLU A 259 -6.58 -6.95 -28.41
N GLU A 260 -6.59 -6.46 -29.65
CA GLU A 260 -6.67 -7.29 -30.86
C GLU A 260 -5.46 -8.22 -31.04
N LEU A 261 -4.27 -7.78 -30.62
CA LEU A 261 -3.02 -8.56 -30.69
C LEU A 261 -2.75 -9.41 -29.44
N GLU A 262 -3.68 -9.43 -28.47
CA GLU A 262 -3.52 -10.10 -27.17
C GLU A 262 -2.27 -9.65 -26.40
N ILE A 263 -1.83 -8.40 -26.59
CA ILE A 263 -0.66 -7.82 -25.93
C ILE A 263 -1.08 -7.21 -24.58
N HIS A 264 -0.38 -7.62 -23.53
CA HIS A 264 -0.50 -7.09 -22.19
C HIS A 264 0.05 -5.65 -22.08
N ALA A 265 -0.81 -4.66 -22.30
CA ALA A 265 -0.41 -3.28 -22.55
C ALA A 265 0.41 -2.61 -21.46
N CYS A 266 0.00 -2.73 -20.20
CA CYS A 266 0.72 -2.10 -19.10
C CYS A 266 2.14 -2.69 -18.98
N GLU A 267 2.24 -4.01 -19.12
CA GLU A 267 3.48 -4.78 -18.96
C GLU A 267 4.48 -4.49 -20.09
N ALA A 268 4.00 -4.26 -21.31
CA ALA A 268 4.83 -3.92 -22.46
C ALA A 268 5.69 -2.65 -22.23
N CYS A 269 5.14 -1.69 -21.47
CA CYS A 269 5.82 -0.44 -21.16
C CYS A 269 6.47 -0.42 -19.76
N HIS A 270 5.76 -0.94 -18.75
CA HIS A 270 6.16 -0.82 -17.33
C HIS A 270 6.77 -2.08 -16.72
N GLY A 271 6.71 -3.23 -17.41
CA GLY A 271 7.05 -4.53 -16.84
C GLY A 271 5.93 -5.09 -15.95
N ASN A 272 6.15 -6.28 -15.38
CA ASN A 272 5.16 -7.00 -14.57
C ASN A 272 5.64 -7.28 -13.13
N HIS A 273 6.75 -8.00 -12.96
CA HIS A 273 7.37 -8.25 -11.64
C HIS A 273 8.45 -7.21 -11.32
N HIS A 274 9.08 -6.62 -12.34
CA HIS A 274 10.12 -5.59 -12.18
C HIS A 274 9.58 -4.18 -12.52
N VAL A 275 8.47 -3.79 -11.89
CA VAL A 275 7.85 -2.47 -12.12
C VAL A 275 8.66 -1.41 -11.36
N LEU A 276 9.40 -0.58 -12.09
CA LEU A 276 10.23 0.48 -11.51
C LEU A 276 9.46 1.81 -11.41
N ASP A 277 10.04 2.77 -10.68
CA ASP A 277 9.54 4.13 -10.61
C ASP A 277 9.36 4.73 -12.01
N ALA A 278 8.16 5.25 -12.26
CA ALA A 278 7.88 5.95 -13.49
C ALA A 278 8.67 7.27 -13.54
N THR A 279 9.52 7.42 -14.54
CA THR A 279 10.33 8.63 -14.74
C THR A 279 9.99 9.29 -16.07
N ASP A 280 10.22 10.60 -16.15
CA ASP A 280 9.99 11.35 -17.38
C ASP A 280 10.89 10.84 -18.54
N ASP A 281 12.04 10.23 -18.23
CA ASP A 281 12.95 9.57 -19.20
C ASP A 281 12.28 8.40 -19.94
N MET A 282 11.28 7.75 -19.34
CA MET A 282 10.54 6.65 -19.99
C MET A 282 9.72 7.17 -21.18
N VAL A 283 9.30 8.43 -21.12
CA VAL A 283 8.44 9.07 -22.10
C VAL A 283 9.33 9.99 -22.92
N GLY A 284 9.84 9.54 -24.06
CA GLY A 284 10.77 10.33 -24.85
C GLY A 284 11.40 9.53 -25.98
N THR A 285 12.66 9.87 -26.28
CA THR A 285 13.41 9.26 -27.40
C THR A 285 14.84 8.85 -27.01
N GLY A 286 15.17 8.94 -25.72
CA GLY A 286 16.45 8.52 -25.19
C GLY A 286 16.54 7.01 -24.98
N GLU A 287 17.66 6.56 -24.42
CA GLU A 287 17.96 5.14 -24.19
C GLU A 287 16.93 4.43 -23.28
N LYS A 288 16.39 5.15 -22.29
CA LYS A 288 15.38 4.63 -21.36
C LYS A 288 13.94 4.75 -21.87
N ALA A 289 13.74 5.33 -23.06
CA ALA A 289 12.40 5.54 -23.58
C ALA A 289 11.72 4.21 -23.92
N VAL A 290 10.45 4.06 -23.54
CA VAL A 290 9.70 2.82 -23.80
C VAL A 290 9.10 2.82 -25.21
N CYS A 291 8.80 4.00 -25.75
CA CYS A 291 8.17 4.17 -27.05
C CYS A 291 9.11 3.73 -28.19
N THR A 292 10.41 3.99 -28.06
CA THR A 292 11.43 3.69 -29.09
C THR A 292 11.72 2.21 -29.24
N LYS A 293 11.20 1.35 -28.36
CA LYS A 293 11.23 -0.10 -28.52
C LYS A 293 10.43 -0.56 -29.75
N CYS A 294 9.41 0.20 -30.13
CA CYS A 294 8.53 -0.11 -31.26
C CYS A 294 8.47 1.02 -32.30
N HIS A 295 8.77 2.27 -31.93
CA HIS A 295 8.64 3.43 -32.80
C HIS A 295 9.98 4.01 -33.27
N GLU A 296 10.17 4.08 -34.59
CA GLU A 296 11.35 4.68 -35.22
C GLU A 296 11.24 6.20 -35.39
N THR A 297 12.37 6.88 -35.63
CA THR A 297 12.47 8.35 -35.67
C THR A 297 11.49 9.06 -36.63
N GLY A 298 11.10 8.40 -37.73
CA GLY A 298 10.18 8.95 -38.73
C GLY A 298 8.70 8.79 -38.39
N GLU A 299 8.36 8.04 -37.35
CA GLU A 299 6.98 7.67 -37.04
C GLU A 299 6.28 8.71 -36.16
N GLU A 300 4.94 8.74 -36.28
CA GLU A 300 4.11 9.63 -35.48
C GLU A 300 4.29 9.39 -33.98
N GLY A 301 4.36 8.13 -33.55
CA GLY A 301 4.55 7.76 -32.14
C GLY A 301 5.86 8.27 -31.54
N TYR A 302 6.95 8.25 -32.32
CA TYR A 302 8.24 8.80 -31.89
C TYR A 302 8.17 10.32 -31.72
N GLN A 303 7.56 11.03 -32.66
CA GLN A 303 7.42 12.49 -32.59
C GLN A 303 6.50 12.90 -31.44
N GLU A 304 5.46 12.11 -31.17
CA GLU A 304 4.53 12.35 -30.07
C GLU A 304 5.23 12.20 -28.71
N ALA A 305 5.97 11.10 -28.51
CA ALA A 305 6.76 10.87 -27.31
C ALA A 305 7.79 11.99 -27.07
N LYS A 306 8.48 12.44 -28.13
CA LYS A 306 9.44 13.55 -28.05
C LYS A 306 8.79 14.86 -27.59
N LYS A 307 7.61 15.20 -28.09
CA LYS A 307 6.88 16.42 -27.70
C LYS A 307 6.44 16.35 -26.24
N ILE A 308 5.87 15.23 -25.82
CA ILE A 308 5.44 15.01 -24.43
C ILE A 308 6.63 15.15 -23.49
N HIS A 309 7.76 14.50 -23.79
CA HIS A 309 8.98 14.61 -23.00
C HIS A 309 9.44 16.05 -22.80
N SER A 310 9.56 16.80 -23.91
CA SER A 310 10.02 18.19 -23.88
C SER A 310 9.10 19.11 -23.06
N GLN A 311 7.80 18.83 -23.04
CA GLN A 311 6.84 19.56 -22.22
C GLN A 311 7.04 19.27 -20.73
N LEU A 312 7.26 18.00 -20.36
CA LEU A 312 7.54 17.58 -18.99
C LEU A 312 8.88 18.16 -18.49
N GLU A 313 9.94 18.07 -19.30
CA GLU A 313 11.24 18.67 -18.96
C GLU A 313 11.12 20.17 -18.69
N LYS A 314 10.33 20.89 -19.50
CA LYS A 314 10.12 22.33 -19.34
C LYS A 314 9.47 22.67 -18.01
N ILE A 315 8.36 22.02 -17.64
CA ILE A 315 7.69 22.30 -16.36
C ILE A 315 8.60 21.93 -15.18
N VAL A 316 9.31 20.79 -15.24
CA VAL A 316 10.24 20.37 -14.19
C VAL A 316 11.35 21.41 -13.99
N ALA A 317 11.97 21.87 -15.07
CA ALA A 317 13.03 22.88 -15.00
C ALA A 317 12.56 24.20 -14.38
N VAL A 318 11.37 24.68 -14.76
CA VAL A 318 10.81 25.93 -14.21
C VAL A 318 10.41 25.75 -12.74
N TYR A 319 9.78 24.63 -12.39
CA TYR A 319 9.42 24.27 -11.02
C TYR A 319 10.64 24.19 -10.10
N ASP A 320 11.71 23.52 -10.53
CA ASP A 320 12.93 23.40 -9.73
C ASP A 320 13.64 24.74 -9.53
N SER A 321 13.62 25.60 -10.56
CA SER A 321 14.10 26.98 -10.45
C SER A 321 13.29 27.79 -9.43
N ALA A 322 11.95 27.66 -9.47
CA ALA A 322 11.05 28.31 -8.51
C ALA A 322 11.31 27.83 -7.07
N LYS A 323 11.42 26.51 -6.87
CA LYS A 323 11.72 25.87 -5.58
C LYS A 323 13.10 26.26 -5.03
N ALA A 324 14.11 26.39 -5.89
CA ALA A 324 15.43 26.88 -5.48
C ALA A 324 15.39 28.33 -4.98
N LEU A 325 14.59 29.19 -5.62
CA LEU A 325 14.38 30.56 -5.17
C LEU A 325 13.57 30.62 -3.87
N GLN A 326 12.53 29.80 -3.70
CA GLN A 326 11.80 29.69 -2.43
C GLN A 326 12.75 29.31 -1.29
N LYS A 327 13.59 28.28 -1.47
CA LYS A 327 14.61 27.91 -0.47
C LYS A 327 15.52 29.09 -0.09
N LYS A 328 15.82 29.96 -1.05
CA LYS A 328 16.60 31.18 -0.79
C LYS A 328 15.82 32.21 0.03
N VAL A 329 14.53 32.41 -0.26
CA VAL A 329 13.60 33.27 0.50
C VAL A 329 13.50 32.78 1.96
N GLN A 330 13.29 31.49 2.16
CA GLN A 330 13.24 30.86 3.49
C GLN A 330 14.54 31.08 4.28
N ARG A 331 15.72 30.90 3.65
CA ARG A 331 17.02 31.10 4.31
C ARG A 331 17.27 32.54 4.76
N ILE A 332 16.70 33.52 4.07
CA ILE A 332 16.82 34.95 4.44
C ILE A 332 15.70 35.43 5.37
N GLY A 333 14.80 34.52 5.80
CA GLY A 333 13.73 34.81 6.75
C GLY A 333 12.65 35.75 6.20
N MET A 334 12.42 35.72 4.89
CA MET A 334 11.32 36.45 4.25
C MET A 334 10.09 35.56 4.10
N ASP A 335 8.93 36.17 3.89
CA ASP A 335 7.66 35.48 3.72
C ASP A 335 7.65 34.63 2.44
N ASP A 336 7.19 33.38 2.55
CA ASP A 336 7.12 32.44 1.43
C ASP A 336 5.77 31.74 1.29
N VAL A 337 4.73 32.18 2.02
CA VAL A 337 3.41 31.53 2.03
C VAL A 337 2.80 31.45 0.64
N ASP A 338 2.74 32.58 -0.09
CA ASP A 338 2.19 32.63 -1.45
C ASP A 338 3.04 31.85 -2.45
N ILE A 339 4.38 31.89 -2.28
CA ILE A 339 5.32 31.15 -3.13
C ILE A 339 5.09 29.64 -2.95
N ASN A 340 4.92 29.20 -1.70
CA ASN A 340 4.66 27.80 -1.37
C ASN A 340 3.33 27.33 -1.95
N TYR A 341 2.28 28.15 -1.85
CA TYR A 341 0.97 27.83 -2.42
C TYR A 341 1.05 27.65 -3.95
N LEU A 342 1.68 28.57 -4.67
CA LEU A 342 1.88 28.47 -6.12
C LEU A 342 2.71 27.24 -6.51
N LEU A 343 3.73 26.89 -5.73
CA LEU A 343 4.52 25.68 -5.94
C LEU A 343 3.70 24.41 -5.72
N GLN A 344 2.78 24.38 -4.75
CA GLN A 344 1.86 23.26 -4.56
C GLN A 344 0.91 23.12 -5.76
N GLU A 345 0.35 24.22 -6.26
CA GLU A 345 -0.48 24.21 -7.48
C GLU A 345 0.31 23.73 -8.71
N SER A 346 1.54 24.23 -8.89
CA SER A 346 2.41 23.82 -10.00
C SER A 346 2.77 22.33 -9.92
N HIS A 347 3.07 21.83 -8.71
CA HIS A 347 3.34 20.42 -8.48
C HIS A 347 2.13 19.53 -8.78
N GLN A 348 0.92 19.96 -8.40
CA GLN A 348 -0.31 19.25 -8.74
C GLN A 348 -0.51 19.19 -10.26
N SER A 349 -0.25 20.29 -10.97
CA SER A 349 -0.29 20.32 -12.44
C SER A 349 0.73 19.37 -13.06
N LEU A 350 1.94 19.26 -12.50
CA LEU A 350 2.94 18.30 -12.95
C LEU A 350 2.47 16.84 -12.77
N ILE A 351 1.89 16.48 -11.62
CA ILE A 351 1.32 15.15 -11.39
C ILE A 351 0.23 14.85 -12.44
N GLN A 352 -0.69 15.79 -12.66
CA GLN A 352 -1.77 15.63 -13.63
C GLN A 352 -1.24 15.51 -15.07
N ALA A 353 -0.22 16.28 -15.43
CA ALA A 353 0.43 16.17 -16.73
C ALA A 353 1.08 14.79 -16.94
N ARG A 354 1.76 14.25 -15.91
CA ARG A 354 2.34 12.90 -15.95
C ARG A 354 1.28 11.81 -16.09
N THR A 355 0.13 11.95 -15.43
CA THR A 355 -1.01 11.03 -15.62
C THR A 355 -1.56 11.10 -17.06
N LEU A 356 -1.67 12.32 -17.63
CA LEU A 356 -2.18 12.56 -18.98
C LEU A 356 -1.30 11.97 -20.09
N VAL A 357 -0.06 11.58 -19.82
CA VAL A 357 0.78 10.83 -20.78
C VAL A 357 0.06 9.60 -21.33
N HIS A 358 -0.75 8.92 -20.51
CA HIS A 358 -1.52 7.73 -20.91
C HIS A 358 -2.65 8.04 -21.92
N THR A 359 -2.88 9.31 -22.25
CA THR A 359 -3.76 9.68 -23.37
C THR A 359 -3.05 9.63 -24.73
N PHE A 360 -1.72 9.56 -24.73
CA PHE A 360 -0.85 9.68 -25.89
C PHE A 360 -1.18 10.89 -26.79
N ASP A 361 -1.57 12.01 -26.16
CA ASP A 361 -1.88 13.27 -26.83
C ASP A 361 -1.10 14.42 -26.17
N HIS A 362 -0.04 14.87 -26.85
CA HIS A 362 0.82 15.96 -26.42
C HIS A 362 0.08 17.28 -26.23
N ARG A 363 -1.10 17.46 -26.82
CA ARG A 363 -1.87 18.71 -26.62
C ARG A 363 -2.47 18.75 -25.23
N LYS A 364 -3.01 17.62 -24.75
CA LYS A 364 -3.53 17.51 -23.38
C LYS A 364 -2.44 17.68 -22.34
N VAL A 365 -1.26 17.11 -22.60
CA VAL A 365 -0.09 17.29 -21.73
C VAL A 365 0.40 18.75 -21.80
N ALA A 366 0.45 19.37 -22.99
CA ALA A 366 0.83 20.76 -23.17
C ALA A 366 -0.06 21.71 -22.35
N ASP A 367 -1.39 21.54 -22.44
CA ASP A 367 -2.34 22.39 -21.74
C ASP A 367 -2.07 22.35 -20.23
N LYS A 368 -1.86 21.15 -19.68
CA LYS A 368 -1.65 21.02 -18.24
C LYS A 368 -0.27 21.45 -17.76
N THR A 369 0.77 21.15 -18.54
CA THR A 369 2.13 21.62 -18.24
C THR A 369 2.23 23.15 -18.32
N LYS A 370 1.49 23.79 -19.24
CA LYS A 370 1.41 25.25 -19.35
C LYS A 370 0.87 25.89 -18.08
N GLU A 371 -0.25 25.39 -17.54
CA GLU A 371 -0.80 25.87 -16.26
C GLU A 371 0.25 25.78 -15.14
N GLY A 372 0.96 24.65 -15.05
CA GLY A 372 2.00 24.48 -14.03
C GLY A 372 3.22 25.40 -14.23
N VAL A 373 3.63 25.65 -15.48
CA VAL A 373 4.69 26.61 -15.80
C VAL A 373 4.30 28.01 -15.39
N GLU A 374 3.10 28.47 -15.71
CA GLU A 374 2.61 29.82 -15.35
C GLU A 374 2.66 30.03 -13.83
N LYS A 375 2.21 29.04 -13.05
CA LYS A 375 2.28 29.08 -11.57
C LYS A 375 3.71 29.12 -11.04
N SER A 376 4.62 28.34 -11.63
CA SER A 376 6.03 28.38 -11.23
C SER A 376 6.71 29.70 -11.64
N GLU A 377 6.37 30.27 -12.79
CA GLU A 377 6.87 31.59 -13.20
C GLU A 377 6.39 32.70 -12.25
N GLU A 378 5.12 32.67 -11.84
CA GLU A 378 4.57 33.58 -10.84
C GLU A 378 5.31 33.45 -9.49
N ALA A 379 5.53 32.21 -9.03
CA ALA A 379 6.31 31.93 -7.82
C ALA A 379 7.74 32.47 -7.92
N ILE A 380 8.38 32.36 -9.08
CA ILE A 380 9.71 32.94 -9.34
C ILE A 380 9.69 34.46 -9.20
N GLN A 381 8.66 35.14 -9.72
CA GLN A 381 8.56 36.60 -9.61
C GLN A 381 8.35 37.05 -8.17
N LEU A 382 7.47 36.37 -7.43
CA LEU A 382 7.27 36.64 -6.00
C LEU A 382 8.55 36.40 -5.21
N ALA A 383 9.24 35.28 -5.43
CA ALA A 383 10.51 35.01 -4.75
C ALA A 383 11.59 36.06 -5.04
N LYS A 384 11.69 36.52 -6.29
CA LYS A 384 12.60 37.61 -6.67
C LYS A 384 12.24 38.93 -5.99
N LYS A 385 10.95 39.23 -5.85
CA LYS A 385 10.44 40.40 -5.14
C LYS A 385 10.82 40.35 -3.66
N GLU A 386 10.57 39.23 -2.97
CA GLU A 386 10.94 39.06 -1.55
C GLU A 386 12.45 39.17 -1.33
N ILE A 387 13.26 38.58 -2.22
CA ILE A 387 14.73 38.72 -2.17
C ILE A 387 15.17 40.18 -2.36
N LYS A 388 14.49 40.93 -3.23
CA LYS A 388 14.76 42.36 -3.45
C LYS A 388 14.36 43.18 -2.23
N ASP A 389 13.19 42.93 -1.66
CA ASP A 389 12.65 43.64 -0.50
C ASP A 389 13.53 43.42 0.73
N TYR A 390 14.04 42.20 0.93
CA TYR A 390 15.07 41.92 1.94
C TYR A 390 16.30 42.82 1.81
N LYS A 391 16.84 42.96 0.58
CA LYS A 391 18.03 43.80 0.33
C LYS A 391 17.73 45.28 0.60
N VAL A 392 16.56 45.76 0.19
CA VAL A 392 16.13 47.14 0.43
C VAL A 392 15.97 47.42 1.92
N ARG A 393 15.29 46.52 2.66
CA ARG A 393 15.14 46.64 4.12
C ARG A 393 16.49 46.68 4.82
N ARG A 394 17.42 45.80 4.43
CA ARG A 394 18.76 45.74 5.02
C ARG A 394 19.60 47.00 4.74
N LEU A 395 19.51 47.54 3.52
CA LEU A 395 20.15 48.83 3.20
C LEU A 395 19.53 49.97 4.02
N GLY A 396 18.20 50.03 4.12
CA GLY A 396 17.47 51.02 4.91
C GLY A 396 17.86 50.98 6.39
N PHE A 397 17.91 49.79 6.99
CA PHE A 397 18.38 49.60 8.37
C PHE A 397 19.84 50.04 8.53
N GLY A 398 20.71 49.75 7.56
CA GLY A 398 22.09 50.23 7.58
C GLY A 398 22.19 51.76 7.60
N VAL A 399 21.46 52.43 6.70
CA VAL A 399 21.44 53.91 6.63
C VAL A 399 20.85 54.51 7.92
N ALA A 400 19.74 53.98 8.42
CA ALA A 400 19.13 54.43 9.67
C ALA A 400 20.08 54.25 10.86
N THR A 401 20.78 53.13 10.94
CA THR A 401 21.77 52.85 11.99
C THR A 401 22.93 53.84 11.94
N ILE A 402 23.45 54.16 10.76
CA ILE A 402 24.51 55.17 10.59
C ILE A 402 24.02 56.54 11.06
N PHE A 403 22.82 56.96 10.65
CA PHE A 403 22.25 58.24 11.04
C PHE A 403 22.05 58.34 12.56
N ILE A 404 21.46 57.30 13.17
CA ILE A 404 21.28 57.23 14.64
C ILE A 404 22.63 57.26 15.35
N THR A 405 23.63 56.53 14.84
CA THR A 405 24.98 56.51 15.43
C THR A 405 25.62 57.89 15.39
N ILE A 406 25.51 58.62 14.27
CA ILE A 406 26.00 60.01 14.16
C ILE A 406 25.30 60.91 15.17
N LEU A 407 23.97 60.79 15.31
CA LEU A 407 23.19 61.59 16.25
C LEU A 407 23.58 61.30 17.71
N VAL A 408 23.79 60.03 18.05
CA VAL A 408 24.28 59.60 19.38
C VAL A 408 25.68 60.16 19.66
N ILE A 409 26.60 60.09 18.69
CA ILE A 409 27.94 60.67 18.83
C ILE A 409 27.87 62.19 19.01
N ALA A 410 27.05 62.88 18.23
CA ALA A 410 26.88 64.33 18.33
C ALA A 410 26.29 64.74 19.70
N LEU A 411 25.30 64.01 20.19
CA LEU A 411 24.74 64.20 21.54
C LEU A 411 25.79 63.98 22.62
N PHE A 412 26.56 62.89 22.53
CA PHE A 412 27.64 62.60 23.48
C PHE A 412 28.69 63.72 23.51
N LEU A 413 29.15 64.18 22.34
CA LEU A 413 30.09 65.29 22.24
C LEU A 413 29.52 66.59 22.85
N LYS A 414 28.23 66.89 22.61
CA LYS A 414 27.57 68.07 23.18
C LYS A 414 27.47 68.00 24.69
N ILE A 415 27.08 66.85 25.26
CA ILE A 415 27.01 66.65 26.71
C ILE A 415 28.38 66.90 27.35
N ARG A 416 29.45 66.35 26.76
CA ARG A 416 30.82 66.53 27.25
C ARG A 416 31.31 67.98 27.23
N VAL A 417 30.78 68.81 26.32
CA VAL A 417 31.07 70.26 26.30
C VAL A 417 30.34 70.99 27.41
N MET A 418 29.13 70.58 27.81
CA MET A 418 28.36 71.22 28.88
C MET A 418 28.83 70.84 30.29
N GLU A 419 29.50 69.70 30.45
CA GLU A 419 30.06 69.25 31.74
C GLU A 419 31.43 69.87 32.07
N LYS A 420 32.02 70.61 31.11
CA LYS A 420 33.20 71.46 31.32
C LYS A 420 32.77 72.89 31.56
#